data_AF-A0A7C1G0A0-F1
#
_entry.id   AF-A0A7C1G0A0-F1
#
_cell.length_a   1.000
_cell.length_b   1.000
_cell.length_c   1.000
_cell.angle_alpha   90.00
_cell.angle_beta   90.00
_cell.angle_gamma   90.00
#
_symmetry.space_group_name_H-M   'P 1'
#
loop_
_entity.id
_entity.type
_entity.pdbx_description
1 polymer ?
#
loop_
_entity_poly.entity_id
_entity_poly.type
_entity_poly.pdbx_seq_one_letter_code
_entity_poly.pdbx_strand_id
1 'polypeptide(L)'
;FALTTGLVNGQSDNSMFFVFLNPNPAKPLTSVQQENHSQTGHTQYINKLTSEKIVKADGKFKDGGGMMIIQAENIEKAKKIVRADPVVASGIYITETLPLTVANNWVCGAKKPYEMVTYELVRLIFNDDYFGDLDRMSRENRIFMSNLNNSNDFVMMQGNFSNYNEGVLILNVPTKEEAEKIIKKNPAVKEGQIKYEIRRLKIAKGTFCRP
;
A
#
# COMPACT_ATOMS: atom_id res chain seq x y z
N PHE A 1 6.29 -36.55 -29.13
CA PHE A 1 6.88 -35.39 -28.45
C PHE A 1 5.75 -34.51 -27.94
N ALA A 2 5.38 -34.65 -26.68
CA ALA A 2 4.38 -33.80 -26.03
C ALA A 2 5.12 -32.84 -25.08
N LEU A 3 5.13 -31.55 -25.43
CA LEU A 3 5.59 -30.47 -24.57
C LEU A 3 4.37 -29.93 -23.82
N THR A 4 4.16 -30.41 -22.59
CA THR A 4 3.31 -29.73 -21.61
C THR A 4 4.15 -28.68 -20.91
N THR A 5 4.13 -27.45 -21.42
CA THR A 5 4.65 -26.29 -20.72
C THR A 5 3.69 -25.95 -19.58
N GLY A 6 4.06 -26.31 -18.35
CA GLY A 6 3.43 -25.78 -17.16
C GLY A 6 3.65 -24.26 -17.10
N LEU A 7 2.56 -23.51 -17.10
CA LEU A 7 2.55 -22.08 -16.77
C LEU A 7 2.89 -21.93 -15.28
N VAL A 8 4.17 -21.89 -14.97
CA VAL A 8 4.64 -21.24 -13.75
C VAL A 8 4.49 -19.76 -14.01
N ASN A 9 3.53 -19.11 -13.34
CA ASN A 9 3.52 -17.64 -13.26
C ASN A 9 4.86 -17.21 -12.69
N GLY A 10 5.79 -16.82 -13.58
CA GLY A 10 7.12 -16.37 -13.23
C GLY A 10 7.01 -15.08 -12.43
N GLN A 11 6.99 -15.20 -11.11
CA GLN A 11 7.21 -14.08 -10.22
C GLN A 11 8.67 -13.66 -10.44
N SER A 12 8.87 -12.51 -11.08
CA SER A 12 10.22 -12.04 -11.41
C SER A 12 11.00 -11.70 -10.13
N ASP A 13 12.34 -11.76 -10.21
CA ASP A 13 13.32 -11.51 -9.14
C ASP A 13 13.27 -10.11 -8.50
N ASN A 14 12.19 -9.34 -8.71
CA ASN A 14 12.04 -7.99 -8.20
C ASN A 14 10.58 -7.54 -7.99
N SER A 15 9.74 -8.46 -7.53
CA SER A 15 8.32 -8.19 -7.25
C SER A 15 8.16 -7.17 -6.12
N MET A 16 7.18 -6.28 -6.25
CA MET A 16 6.84 -5.32 -5.19
C MET A 16 5.76 -5.88 -4.26
N PHE A 17 5.88 -5.52 -2.98
CA PHE A 17 4.92 -5.88 -1.94
C PHE A 17 4.54 -4.65 -1.15
N PHE A 18 3.25 -4.49 -0.91
CA PHE A 18 2.73 -3.47 -0.01
C PHE A 18 2.58 -4.10 1.38
N VAL A 19 3.12 -3.44 2.39
CA VAL A 19 3.07 -3.89 3.77
C VAL A 19 2.28 -2.88 4.57
N PHE A 20 1.20 -3.31 5.21
CA PHE A 20 0.55 -2.54 6.27
C PHE A 20 1.14 -2.95 7.62
N LEU A 21 1.57 -1.99 8.43
CA LEU A 21 1.90 -2.16 9.84
C LEU A 21 0.75 -1.61 10.67
N ASN A 22 0.07 -2.49 11.41
CA ASN A 22 -1.10 -2.16 12.22
C ASN A 22 -0.76 -2.31 13.71
N PRO A 23 -1.06 -1.32 14.57
CA PRO A 23 -0.84 -1.45 16.01
C PRO A 23 -1.49 -2.72 16.56
N ASN A 24 -0.77 -3.48 17.38
CA ASN A 24 -1.31 -4.66 18.01
C ASN A 24 -2.19 -4.25 19.22
N PRO A 25 -3.52 -4.44 19.19
CA PRO A 25 -4.39 -4.06 20.31
C PRO A 25 -4.10 -4.89 21.58
N ALA A 26 -3.54 -6.10 21.45
CA ALA A 26 -3.15 -6.94 22.57
C ALA A 26 -1.83 -6.48 23.23
N LYS A 27 -1.10 -5.58 22.58
CA LYS A 27 0.17 -5.05 23.07
C LYS A 27 0.22 -3.53 22.87
N PRO A 28 -0.67 -2.78 23.56
CA PRO A 28 -0.80 -1.36 23.36
C PRO A 28 0.52 -0.65 23.65
N LEU A 29 0.85 0.28 22.77
CA LEU A 29 2.05 1.10 22.92
C LEU A 29 1.90 2.03 24.12
N THR A 30 2.98 2.21 24.88
CA THR A 30 3.08 3.30 25.85
C THR A 30 3.10 4.64 25.12
N SER A 31 2.75 5.75 25.78
CA SER A 31 2.82 7.11 25.21
C SER A 31 4.20 7.43 24.64
N VAL A 32 5.27 7.01 25.32
CA VAL A 32 6.66 7.15 24.85
C VAL A 32 6.91 6.34 23.58
N GLN A 33 6.35 5.13 23.46
CA GLN A 33 6.48 4.35 22.24
C GLN A 33 5.60 4.90 21.11
N GLN A 34 4.43 5.46 21.41
CA GLN A 34 3.54 6.13 20.45
C GLN A 34 4.21 7.39 19.86
N GLU A 35 4.90 8.18 20.68
CA GLU A 35 5.64 9.36 20.25
C GLU A 35 6.96 8.98 19.56
N ASN A 36 7.68 7.98 20.07
CA ASN A 36 8.93 7.46 19.52
C ASN A 36 8.71 6.14 18.74
N HIS A 37 7.80 6.14 17.76
CA HIS A 37 7.71 5.05 16.76
C HIS A 37 9.03 4.82 16.02
N SER A 38 9.96 5.78 16.07
CA SER A 38 11.38 5.57 15.80
C SER A 38 12.02 4.83 16.98
N GLN A 39 11.57 3.59 17.21
CA GLN A 39 12.43 2.65 17.95
C GLN A 39 13.72 2.61 17.16
N THR A 40 14.84 2.97 17.78
CA THR A 40 16.13 3.13 17.09
C THR A 40 16.43 1.93 16.20
N GLY A 41 16.05 0.73 16.66
CA GLY A 41 16.12 -0.51 15.86
C GLY A 41 15.29 -0.51 14.58
N HIS A 42 14.02 -0.08 14.61
CA HIS A 42 13.19 0.04 13.41
C HIS A 42 13.79 1.03 12.41
N THR A 43 14.15 2.24 12.85
CA THR A 43 14.73 3.23 11.94
C THR A 43 16.08 2.80 11.36
N GLN A 44 16.92 2.14 12.14
CA GLN A 44 18.16 1.52 11.63
C GLN A 44 17.86 0.43 10.60
N TYR A 45 16.86 -0.41 10.86
CA TYR A 45 16.45 -1.48 9.95
C TYR A 45 15.93 -0.91 8.61
N ILE A 46 15.03 0.06 8.65
CA ILE A 46 14.51 0.72 7.43
C ILE A 46 15.63 1.44 6.67
N ASN A 47 16.54 2.13 7.35
CA ASN A 47 17.70 2.76 6.71
C ASN A 47 18.60 1.74 6.00
N LYS A 48 18.87 0.59 6.64
CA LYS A 48 19.62 -0.52 6.03
C LYS A 48 18.92 -1.01 4.77
N LEU A 49 17.63 -1.35 4.85
CA LEU A 49 16.88 -1.85 3.70
C LEU A 49 16.74 -0.81 2.59
N THR A 50 16.66 0.47 2.92
CA THR A 50 16.65 1.57 1.94
C THR A 50 17.99 1.65 1.22
N SER A 51 19.12 1.52 1.92
CA SER A 51 20.45 1.49 1.29
C SER A 51 20.67 0.25 0.41
N GLU A 52 20.04 -0.87 0.78
CA GLU A 52 20.00 -2.11 0.00
C GLU A 52 18.98 -2.05 -1.16
N LYS A 53 18.30 -0.90 -1.33
CA LYS A 53 17.23 -0.66 -2.31
C LYS A 53 16.03 -1.61 -2.16
N ILE A 54 15.88 -2.29 -1.03
CA ILE A 54 14.77 -3.18 -0.72
C ILE A 54 13.52 -2.36 -0.38
N VAL A 55 13.62 -1.39 0.54
CA VAL A 55 12.52 -0.46 0.84
C VAL A 55 12.48 0.65 -0.21
N LYS A 56 11.32 0.81 -0.85
CA LYS A 56 11.05 1.85 -1.86
C LYS A 56 10.23 3.01 -1.32
N ALA A 57 9.35 2.72 -0.38
CA ALA A 57 8.53 3.68 0.32
C ALA A 57 8.39 3.24 1.77
N ASP A 58 8.43 4.19 2.68
CA ASP A 58 8.10 4.02 4.09
C ASP A 58 7.36 5.28 4.56
N GLY A 59 6.23 5.07 5.23
CA GLY A 59 5.39 6.16 5.71
C GLY A 59 4.54 5.76 6.89
N LYS A 60 4.17 6.74 7.72
CA LYS A 60 3.41 6.52 8.94
C LYS A 60 1.97 6.96 8.81
N PHE A 61 1.06 6.24 9.46
CA PHE A 61 -0.32 6.71 9.56
C PHE A 61 -0.52 7.58 10.79
N LYS A 62 -1.39 8.59 10.68
CA LYS A 62 -1.69 9.52 11.79
C LYS A 62 -2.33 8.81 12.99
N ASP A 63 -3.11 7.77 12.75
CA ASP A 63 -3.81 6.95 13.74
C ASP A 63 -2.97 5.77 14.27
N GLY A 64 -1.68 5.69 13.92
CA GLY A 64 -0.74 4.68 14.42
C GLY A 64 -0.36 3.64 13.37
N GLY A 65 0.82 3.02 13.52
CA GLY A 65 1.37 2.13 12.49
C GLY A 65 1.82 2.87 11.22
N GLY A 66 1.83 2.17 10.09
CA GLY A 66 2.39 2.71 8.86
C GLY A 66 2.27 1.77 7.66
N MET A 67 2.97 2.13 6.60
CA MET A 67 3.08 1.34 5.39
C MET A 67 4.52 1.27 4.91
N MET A 68 4.86 0.18 4.23
CA MET A 68 6.07 0.06 3.44
C MET A 68 5.74 -0.47 2.06
N ILE A 69 6.53 -0.08 1.06
CA ILE A 69 6.60 -0.78 -0.22
C ILE A 69 7.99 -1.37 -0.32
N ILE A 70 8.09 -2.69 -0.43
CA ILE A 70 9.36 -3.43 -0.48
C ILE A 70 9.49 -4.25 -1.76
N GLN A 71 10.72 -4.48 -2.19
CA GLN A 71 11.06 -5.44 -3.25
C GLN A 71 11.56 -6.75 -2.66
N ALA A 72 11.08 -7.87 -3.21
CA ALA A 72 11.57 -9.22 -2.90
C ALA A 72 11.30 -10.17 -4.07
N GLU A 73 11.97 -11.33 -4.10
CA GLU A 73 11.72 -12.39 -5.09
C GLU A 73 10.27 -12.89 -5.04
N ASN A 74 9.73 -13.09 -3.84
CA ASN A 74 8.42 -13.67 -3.62
C ASN A 74 7.84 -13.26 -2.26
N ILE A 75 6.57 -13.60 -2.06
CA ILE A 75 5.82 -13.23 -0.86
C ILE A 75 6.44 -13.78 0.42
N GLU A 76 7.04 -14.97 0.39
CA GLU A 76 7.65 -15.57 1.58
C GLU A 76 8.94 -14.86 1.98
N LYS A 77 9.76 -14.44 1.00
CA LYS A 77 10.90 -13.56 1.24
C LYS A 77 10.46 -12.18 1.75
N ALA A 78 9.43 -11.60 1.17
CA ALA A 78 8.85 -10.33 1.63
C ALA A 78 8.42 -10.41 3.11
N LYS A 79 7.64 -11.43 3.47
CA LYS A 79 7.22 -11.68 4.86
C LYS A 79 8.42 -11.90 5.78
N LYS A 80 9.47 -12.61 5.32
CA LYS A 80 10.69 -12.81 6.12
C LYS A 80 11.41 -11.49 6.41
N ILE A 81 11.53 -10.61 5.41
CA ILE A 81 12.08 -9.25 5.59
C ILE A 81 11.24 -8.48 6.62
N VAL A 82 9.93 -8.43 6.44
CA VAL A 82 9.02 -7.71 7.35
C VAL A 82 9.09 -8.22 8.78
N ARG A 83 9.12 -9.55 8.99
CA ARG A 83 9.19 -10.15 10.34
C ARG A 83 10.51 -9.87 11.07
N ALA A 84 11.57 -9.52 10.35
CA ALA A 84 12.86 -9.18 10.95
C ALA A 84 12.94 -7.73 11.43
N ASP A 85 11.93 -6.90 11.13
CA ASP A 85 11.81 -5.56 11.70
C ASP A 85 11.63 -5.65 13.23
N PRO A 86 12.47 -4.99 14.05
CA PRO A 86 12.35 -5.01 15.51
C PRO A 86 10.95 -4.70 16.06
N VAL A 87 10.20 -3.80 15.43
CA VAL A 87 8.84 -3.45 15.91
C VAL A 87 7.80 -4.52 15.57
N VAL A 88 8.07 -5.36 14.56
CA VAL A 88 7.26 -6.53 14.21
C VAL A 88 7.68 -7.73 15.06
N ALA A 89 8.98 -7.98 15.19
CA ALA A 89 9.53 -9.07 15.98
C ALA A 89 9.16 -8.96 17.48
N SER A 90 9.07 -7.74 17.99
CA SER A 90 8.60 -7.48 19.36
C SER A 90 7.08 -7.64 19.53
N GLY A 91 6.33 -7.85 18.45
CA GLY A 91 4.87 -8.04 18.46
C GLY A 91 4.08 -6.76 18.72
N ILE A 92 4.71 -5.60 18.61
CA ILE A 92 4.05 -4.29 18.75
C ILE A 92 3.18 -3.97 17.53
N TYR A 93 3.60 -4.40 16.35
CA TYR A 93 2.80 -4.32 15.13
C TYR A 93 2.46 -5.70 14.60
N ILE A 94 1.23 -5.80 14.09
CA ILE A 94 0.76 -6.90 13.25
C ILE A 94 0.91 -6.43 11.81
N THR A 95 1.41 -7.31 10.94
CA THR A 95 1.66 -6.96 9.55
C THR A 95 0.78 -7.72 8.58
N GLU A 96 0.39 -7.02 7.53
CA GLU A 96 -0.25 -7.59 6.35
C GLU A 96 0.66 -7.31 5.15
N THR A 97 1.09 -8.36 4.45
CA THR A 97 1.97 -8.24 3.28
C THR A 97 1.22 -8.73 2.06
N LEU A 98 1.01 -7.84 1.10
CA LEU A 98 0.25 -8.08 -0.12
C LEU A 98 1.14 -7.89 -1.34
N PRO A 99 1.03 -8.71 -2.40
CA PRO A 99 1.68 -8.41 -3.66
C PRO A 99 1.16 -7.07 -4.20
N LEU A 100 2.02 -6.32 -4.87
CA LEU A 100 1.68 -5.00 -5.40
C LEU A 100 2.03 -4.92 -6.88
N THR A 101 1.00 -4.74 -7.70
CA THR A 101 1.16 -4.28 -9.08
C THR A 101 0.87 -2.79 -9.12
N VAL A 102 1.90 -1.99 -9.40
CA VAL A 102 1.73 -0.54 -9.57
C VAL A 102 1.08 -0.30 -10.93
N ALA A 103 -0.12 0.28 -10.93
CA ALA A 103 -0.91 0.52 -12.12
C ALA A 103 -0.65 1.90 -12.73
N ASN A 104 -0.48 2.92 -11.88
CA ASN A 104 -0.21 4.30 -12.31
C ASN A 104 0.78 5.00 -11.37
N ASN A 105 1.59 5.88 -11.97
CA ASN A 105 2.76 6.53 -11.36
C ASN A 105 3.80 5.51 -10.86
N TRP A 106 4.96 6.00 -10.42
CA TRP A 106 6.08 5.15 -9.98
C TRP A 106 6.42 5.38 -8.52
N VAL A 107 6.97 4.34 -7.88
CA VAL A 107 7.57 4.43 -6.55
C VAL A 107 9.06 4.75 -6.71
N CYS A 108 9.37 6.04 -6.70
CA CYS A 108 10.67 6.57 -7.11
C CYS A 108 11.65 6.69 -5.93
N GLY A 109 11.13 6.68 -4.72
CA GLY A 109 11.89 6.90 -3.49
C GLY A 109 12.22 8.37 -3.28
N ALA A 110 12.19 8.81 -2.02
CA ALA A 110 12.53 10.17 -1.65
C ALA A 110 14.06 10.39 -1.60
N LYS A 111 14.50 11.63 -1.83
CA LYS A 111 15.90 12.04 -1.69
C LYS A 111 16.12 12.79 -0.37
N LYS A 112 17.29 12.62 0.24
CA LYS A 112 17.69 13.35 1.46
C LYS A 112 18.16 14.79 1.11
N PRO A 113 17.97 15.78 2.00
CA PRO A 113 17.18 15.71 3.24
C PRO A 113 15.68 15.55 2.94
N TYR A 114 14.98 14.78 3.78
CA TYR A 114 13.57 14.48 3.54
C TYR A 114 12.66 15.65 3.94
N GLU A 115 11.89 16.17 2.99
CA GLU A 115 10.69 16.96 3.26
C GLU A 115 9.52 16.00 3.46
N MET A 116 8.76 16.14 4.56
CA MET A 116 7.61 15.27 4.84
C MET A 116 6.32 15.90 4.33
N VAL A 117 5.53 15.12 3.60
CA VAL A 117 4.21 15.49 3.08
C VAL A 117 3.14 14.56 3.66
N THR A 118 1.88 14.95 3.52
CA THR A 118 0.75 14.14 3.95
C THR A 118 -0.22 13.91 2.81
N TYR A 119 -0.65 12.67 2.65
CA TYR A 119 -1.63 12.22 1.66
C TYR A 119 -2.75 11.44 2.36
N GLU A 120 -3.86 11.24 1.67
CA GLU A 120 -4.90 10.30 2.09
C GLU A 120 -4.71 8.99 1.33
N LEU A 121 -4.42 7.91 2.06
CA LEU A 121 -4.37 6.56 1.52
C LEU A 121 -5.76 5.96 1.57
N VAL A 122 -6.27 5.51 0.43
CA VAL A 122 -7.53 4.78 0.30
C VAL A 122 -7.21 3.32 -0.01
N ARG A 123 -7.50 2.42 0.91
CA ARG A 123 -7.47 0.98 0.69
C ARG A 123 -8.80 0.54 0.09
N LEU A 124 -8.74 -0.30 -0.94
CA LEU A 124 -9.89 -0.90 -1.60
C LEU A 124 -9.92 -2.38 -1.26
N ILE A 125 -11.06 -2.85 -0.77
CA ILE A 125 -11.26 -4.18 -0.21
C ILE A 125 -12.43 -4.82 -0.92
N PHE A 126 -12.25 -6.01 -1.48
CA PHE A 126 -13.33 -6.75 -2.10
C PHE A 126 -14.36 -7.16 -1.04
N ASN A 127 -15.63 -7.04 -1.37
CA ASN A 127 -16.71 -7.51 -0.52
C ASN A 127 -17.07 -8.95 -0.88
N ASP A 128 -16.62 -9.91 -0.08
CA ASP A 128 -16.90 -11.34 -0.28
C ASP A 128 -18.40 -11.68 -0.31
N ASP A 129 -19.24 -10.82 0.28
CA ASP A 129 -20.70 -10.96 0.29
C ASP A 129 -21.39 -10.32 -0.94
N TYR A 130 -20.64 -9.87 -1.95
CA TYR A 130 -21.22 -9.26 -3.14
C TYR A 130 -21.78 -10.32 -4.11
N PHE A 131 -23.08 -10.25 -4.40
CA PHE A 131 -23.81 -11.20 -5.27
C PHE A 131 -24.28 -10.59 -6.60
N GLY A 132 -23.54 -9.62 -7.16
CA GLY A 132 -23.87 -9.00 -8.46
C GLY A 132 -22.97 -9.45 -9.62
N ASP A 133 -23.06 -8.74 -10.74
CA ASP A 133 -22.27 -9.01 -11.95
C ASP A 133 -20.81 -8.57 -11.78
N LEU A 134 -19.93 -9.52 -11.42
CA LEU A 134 -18.51 -9.28 -11.15
C LEU A 134 -17.75 -8.75 -12.37
N ASP A 135 -18.08 -9.21 -13.57
CA ASP A 135 -17.37 -8.86 -14.80
C ASP A 135 -17.72 -7.43 -15.22
N ARG A 136 -19.01 -7.09 -15.20
CA ARG A 136 -19.46 -5.70 -15.43
C ARG A 136 -18.83 -4.77 -14.41
N MET A 137 -18.86 -5.12 -13.13
CA MET A 137 -18.29 -4.28 -12.07
C MET A 137 -16.79 -4.09 -12.19
N SER A 138 -16.06 -5.15 -12.53
CA SER A 138 -14.61 -5.05 -12.75
C SER A 138 -14.27 -4.16 -13.93
N ARG A 139 -15.08 -4.19 -15.00
CA ARG A 139 -14.94 -3.27 -16.14
C ARG A 139 -15.23 -1.83 -15.74
N GLU A 140 -16.34 -1.57 -15.06
CA GLU A 140 -16.73 -0.22 -14.64
C GLU A 140 -15.74 0.39 -13.65
N ASN A 141 -15.25 -0.38 -12.68
CA ASN A 141 -14.18 0.03 -11.78
C ASN A 141 -12.91 0.41 -12.53
N ARG A 142 -12.48 -0.42 -13.51
CA ARG A 142 -11.29 -0.14 -14.32
C ARG A 142 -11.43 1.18 -15.09
N ILE A 143 -12.59 1.43 -15.69
CA ILE A 143 -12.88 2.68 -16.40
C ILE A 143 -12.82 3.87 -15.42
N PHE A 144 -13.47 3.75 -14.26
CA PHE A 144 -13.45 4.80 -13.25
C PHE A 144 -12.01 5.12 -12.80
N MET A 145 -11.21 4.11 -12.46
CA MET A 145 -9.83 4.31 -12.02
C MET A 145 -8.94 4.90 -13.12
N SER A 146 -9.11 4.46 -14.37
CA SER A 146 -8.38 5.02 -15.51
C SER A 146 -8.70 6.50 -15.70
N ASN A 147 -9.98 6.88 -15.62
CA ASN A 147 -10.41 8.27 -15.74
C ASN A 147 -9.91 9.12 -14.56
N LEU A 148 -9.97 8.55 -13.35
CA LEU A 148 -9.47 9.22 -12.15
C LEU A 148 -7.99 9.56 -12.31
N ASN A 149 -7.17 8.64 -12.82
CA ASN A 149 -5.75 8.88 -13.03
C ASN A 149 -5.46 9.88 -14.17
N ASN A 150 -6.10 9.73 -15.33
CA ASN A 150 -5.79 10.55 -16.51
C ASN A 150 -6.22 12.01 -16.36
N SER A 151 -7.23 12.28 -15.52
CA SER A 151 -7.82 13.61 -15.41
C SER A 151 -7.35 14.40 -14.19
N ASN A 152 -6.52 13.82 -13.31
CA ASN A 152 -6.30 14.43 -12.00
C ASN A 152 -4.87 14.35 -11.51
N ASP A 153 -4.33 15.53 -11.19
CA ASP A 153 -2.98 15.63 -10.68
C ASP A 153 -2.82 15.15 -9.23
N PHE A 154 -3.93 15.00 -8.50
CA PHE A 154 -3.94 14.60 -7.11
C PHE A 154 -3.74 13.09 -6.91
N VAL A 155 -3.81 12.25 -7.95
CA VAL A 155 -3.52 10.82 -7.80
C VAL A 155 -2.00 10.65 -7.76
N MET A 156 -1.46 10.34 -6.58
CA MET A 156 -0.02 10.16 -6.37
C MET A 156 0.43 8.76 -6.74
N MET A 157 -0.38 7.73 -6.46
CA MET A 157 -0.09 6.35 -6.82
C MET A 157 -1.38 5.53 -6.85
N GLN A 158 -1.46 4.59 -7.79
CA GLN A 158 -2.47 3.55 -7.82
C GLN A 158 -1.78 2.18 -7.89
N GLY A 159 -2.18 1.27 -7.03
CA GLY A 159 -1.72 -0.11 -7.06
C GLY A 159 -2.85 -1.10 -6.84
N ASN A 160 -2.69 -2.30 -7.39
CA ASN A 160 -3.60 -3.41 -7.21
C ASN A 160 -2.93 -4.49 -6.34
N PHE A 161 -3.70 -5.09 -5.44
CA PHE A 161 -3.26 -6.21 -4.60
C PHE A 161 -3.66 -7.57 -5.16
N SER A 162 -4.74 -7.60 -5.94
CA SER A 162 -5.25 -8.82 -6.56
C SER A 162 -5.96 -8.47 -7.87
N ASN A 163 -6.54 -9.48 -8.51
CA ASN A 163 -7.36 -9.29 -9.71
C ASN A 163 -8.81 -8.87 -9.38
N TYR A 164 -9.21 -8.85 -8.11
CA TYR A 164 -10.59 -8.59 -7.65
C TYR A 164 -10.85 -7.13 -7.28
N ASN A 165 -10.24 -6.19 -8.01
CA ASN A 165 -10.34 -4.74 -7.78
C ASN A 165 -9.79 -4.26 -6.41
N GLU A 166 -9.17 -5.14 -5.64
CA GLU A 166 -8.47 -4.78 -4.41
C GLU A 166 -7.21 -3.99 -4.72
N GLY A 167 -6.90 -3.03 -3.86
CA GLY A 167 -5.75 -2.18 -4.11
C GLY A 167 -5.67 -0.99 -3.18
N VAL A 168 -4.91 -0.01 -3.67
CA VAL A 168 -4.61 1.21 -2.94
C VAL A 168 -4.56 2.40 -3.89
N LEU A 169 -5.12 3.51 -3.42
CA LEU A 169 -4.93 4.84 -4.00
C LEU A 169 -4.23 5.72 -2.97
N ILE A 170 -3.26 6.51 -3.41
CA ILE A 170 -2.67 7.57 -2.59
C ILE A 170 -3.05 8.90 -3.22
N LEU A 171 -3.81 9.70 -2.48
CA LEU A 171 -4.43 10.93 -2.97
C LEU A 171 -3.82 12.15 -2.26
N ASN A 172 -3.37 13.11 -3.05
CA ASN A 172 -2.96 14.43 -2.60
C ASN A 172 -4.17 15.37 -2.50
N VAL A 173 -4.99 15.13 -1.49
CA VAL A 173 -6.16 15.92 -1.15
C VAL A 173 -6.07 16.39 0.31
N PRO A 174 -6.68 17.54 0.66
CA PRO A 174 -6.42 18.16 1.96
C PRO A 174 -6.97 17.35 3.15
N THR A 175 -8.08 16.63 2.94
CA THR A 175 -8.81 15.94 4.00
C THR A 175 -9.33 14.57 3.58
N LYS A 176 -9.60 13.73 4.58
CA LYS A 176 -10.24 12.43 4.43
C LYS A 176 -11.60 12.54 3.74
N GLU A 177 -12.37 13.59 4.03
CA GLU A 177 -13.70 13.82 3.44
C GLU A 177 -13.61 14.08 1.94
N GLU A 178 -12.58 14.78 1.47
CA GLU A 178 -12.34 14.97 0.03
C GLU A 178 -11.94 13.65 -0.66
N ALA A 179 -11.06 12.86 -0.04
CA ALA A 179 -10.75 11.51 -0.52
C ALA A 179 -12.01 10.64 -0.59
N GLU A 180 -12.87 10.75 0.42
CA GLU A 180 -14.12 10.01 0.50
C GLU A 180 -15.12 10.41 -0.60
N LYS A 181 -15.28 11.71 -0.87
CA LYS A 181 -16.10 12.22 -1.98
C LYS A 181 -15.64 11.69 -3.33
N ILE A 182 -14.34 11.50 -3.53
CA ILE A 182 -13.78 10.93 -4.75
C ILE A 182 -14.14 9.44 -4.84
N ILE A 183 -13.80 8.64 -3.82
CA ILE A 183 -13.97 7.19 -3.92
C ILE A 183 -15.43 6.75 -3.92
N LYS A 184 -16.34 7.48 -3.25
CA LYS A 184 -17.80 7.24 -3.31
C LYS A 184 -18.39 7.41 -4.71
N LYS A 185 -17.68 8.01 -5.67
CA LYS A 185 -18.14 8.09 -7.07
C LYS A 185 -17.90 6.78 -7.84
N ASN A 186 -17.02 5.90 -7.35
CA ASN A 186 -16.69 4.64 -7.98
C ASN A 186 -17.93 3.71 -8.05
N PRO A 187 -18.31 3.22 -9.24
CA PRO A 187 -19.43 2.29 -9.40
C PRO A 187 -19.34 1.05 -8.51
N ALA A 188 -18.16 0.44 -8.41
CA ALA A 188 -17.96 -0.76 -7.57
C ALA A 188 -18.13 -0.48 -6.07
N VAL A 189 -17.89 0.76 -5.64
CA VAL A 189 -18.17 1.19 -4.25
C VAL A 189 -19.66 1.44 -4.05
N LYS A 190 -20.32 2.09 -5.00
CA LYS A 190 -21.76 2.38 -4.94
C LYS A 190 -22.61 1.11 -4.92
N GLU A 191 -22.22 0.11 -5.72
CA GLU A 191 -22.91 -1.18 -5.78
C GLU A 191 -22.49 -2.14 -4.65
N GLY A 192 -21.52 -1.76 -3.82
CA GLY A 192 -21.09 -2.56 -2.67
C GLY A 192 -20.19 -3.74 -3.02
N GLN A 193 -19.62 -3.81 -4.25
CA GLN A 193 -18.57 -4.76 -4.59
C GLN A 193 -17.26 -4.44 -3.84
N ILE A 194 -16.97 -3.15 -3.64
CA ILE A 194 -15.75 -2.68 -3.00
C ILE A 194 -16.09 -1.88 -1.75
N LYS A 195 -15.56 -2.32 -0.62
CA LYS A 195 -15.44 -1.55 0.62
C LYS A 195 -14.15 -0.73 0.57
N TYR A 196 -14.08 0.34 1.36
CA TYR A 196 -12.87 1.14 1.43
C TYR A 196 -12.54 1.62 2.84
N GLU A 197 -11.26 1.83 3.08
CA GLU A 197 -10.74 2.44 4.31
C GLU A 197 -9.84 3.62 3.93
N ILE A 198 -9.93 4.72 4.67
CA ILE A 198 -9.11 5.92 4.42
C ILE A 198 -8.27 6.24 5.64
N ARG A 199 -6.95 6.30 5.45
CA ARG A 199 -5.97 6.61 6.49
C ARG A 199 -5.02 7.71 6.03
N ARG A 200 -4.75 8.65 6.93
CA ARG A 200 -3.87 9.79 6.64
C ARG A 200 -2.41 9.38 6.75
N LEU A 201 -1.71 9.40 5.62
CA LEU A 201 -0.34 8.93 5.43
C LEU A 201 0.64 10.10 5.43
N LYS A 202 1.59 10.11 6.37
CA LYS A 202 2.75 11.02 6.35
C LYS A 202 3.96 10.28 5.80
N ILE A 203 4.51 10.79 4.70
CA ILE A 203 5.57 10.14 3.92
C ILE A 203 6.56 11.17 3.37
N ALA A 204 7.76 10.74 3.01
CA ALA A 204 8.74 11.63 2.40
C ALA A 204 8.32 12.05 0.99
N LYS A 205 8.45 13.34 0.69
CA LYS A 205 8.14 13.93 -0.63
C LYS A 205 9.04 13.33 -1.71
N GLY A 206 8.46 13.11 -2.89
CA GLY A 206 9.15 12.46 -4.00
C GLY A 206 9.15 10.94 -3.94
N THR A 207 8.58 10.32 -2.90
CA THR A 207 8.39 8.87 -2.85
C THR A 207 7.60 8.36 -4.05
N PHE A 208 6.57 9.11 -4.47
CA PHE A 208 5.82 8.85 -5.69
C PHE A 208 6.17 9.92 -6.73
N CYS A 209 6.37 9.50 -7.98
CA CYS A 209 6.61 10.40 -9.10
C CYS A 209 5.88 9.92 -10.36
N ARG A 210 5.73 10.82 -11.34
CA ARG A 210 5.14 10.47 -12.64
C ARG A 210 6.24 9.97 -13.58
N PRO A 211 5.88 9.12 -14.56
CA PRO A 211 6.76 8.76 -15.67
C PRO A 211 7.27 10.00 -16.42
#